data_AF-A0A4R1F002-F1
#
_entry.id   AF-A0A4R1F002-F1
#
_cell.length_a   1.000
_cell.length_b   1.000
_cell.length_c   1.000
_cell.angle_alpha   90.00
_cell.angle_beta   90.00
_cell.angle_gamma   90.00
#
_symmetry.space_group_name_H-M   'P 1'
#
loop_
_entity.id
_entity.type
_entity.pdbx_description
1 polymer ?
#
loop_
_entity_poly.entity_id
_entity_poly.type
_entity_poly.pdbx_seq_one_letter_code
_entity_poly.pdbx_strand_id
1 'polypeptide(L)'
;MNTHRNNLSNKFFKLQYSASCKCDVCECLITYADFLQIKELDYLVCGSFECKRIMSQKSKMVPLHFKSYLINQKKRLQTSREQAALREAYIQKIKKHEKKQNQTVLQTFLDSNPQYLKTNVQLVRIPSGLTKLSSPSNERITKYSEHLSNIINEALDNIDSKTFINAQDEGLENRVLTVEQRFSKHPELRTIADGFCGMCKGGCCPSGKDHAYLSAATIKRLMKNKPELTTAEIRELYLSKINNKTVKDSCINQTKQGCSLPRFMRSDTCNGYYCDSVKSYLEHEADQDIDSEKQMRKPIDKPIRKQIRKQIEKHSIALTVQWSNTNWNRFDPSVDNKIVKAVMITDKEILPIA
;
A
#
# COMPACT_ATOMS: atom_id res chain seq x y z
N MET A 1 62.50 -11.31 -10.62
CA MET A 1 61.77 -11.46 -9.33
C MET A 1 60.30 -11.76 -9.61
N ASN A 2 60.01 -12.96 -10.12
CA ASN A 2 58.74 -13.34 -10.73
C ASN A 2 58.18 -14.60 -10.06
N THR A 3 58.17 -14.63 -8.72
CA THR A 3 57.87 -15.83 -7.92
C THR A 3 56.58 -15.73 -7.08
N HIS A 4 55.83 -14.62 -7.14
CA HIS A 4 54.59 -14.46 -6.35
C HIS A 4 53.27 -14.73 -7.10
N ARG A 5 53.26 -14.86 -8.44
CA ARG A 5 52.02 -15.10 -9.22
C ARG A 5 51.57 -16.57 -9.28
N ASN A 6 52.43 -17.54 -8.98
CA ASN A 6 52.11 -18.96 -9.11
C ASN A 6 51.45 -19.62 -7.88
N ASN A 7 51.34 -18.92 -6.75
CA ASN A 7 50.71 -19.49 -5.54
C ASN A 7 49.19 -19.33 -5.48
N LEU A 8 48.60 -18.44 -6.28
CA LEU A 8 47.14 -18.28 -6.34
C LEU A 8 46.52 -19.30 -7.31
N SER A 9 47.13 -19.53 -8.47
CA SER A 9 46.65 -20.50 -9.48
C SER A 9 46.64 -21.95 -8.98
N ASN A 10 47.64 -22.37 -8.20
CA ASN A 10 47.71 -23.75 -7.68
C ASN A 10 46.78 -24.02 -6.47
N LYS A 11 46.21 -22.97 -5.87
CA LYS A 11 45.16 -23.11 -4.84
C LYS A 11 43.80 -23.44 -5.47
N PHE A 12 43.62 -23.20 -6.77
CA PHE A 12 42.33 -23.29 -7.47
C PHE A 12 41.91 -24.72 -7.83
N PHE A 13 42.84 -25.63 -8.13
CA PHE A 13 42.45 -26.99 -8.55
C PHE A 13 42.17 -27.95 -7.39
N LYS A 14 42.66 -27.65 -6.18
CA LYS A 14 42.42 -28.46 -4.97
C LYS A 14 41.23 -28.02 -4.11
N LEU A 15 40.52 -26.96 -4.51
CA LEU A 15 39.27 -26.50 -3.88
C LEU A 15 38.04 -26.92 -4.70
N GLN A 16 38.13 -28.02 -5.44
CA GLN A 16 36.93 -28.77 -5.78
C GLN A 16 36.31 -29.31 -4.49
N TYR A 17 35.12 -28.79 -4.15
CA TYR A 17 34.09 -29.49 -3.38
C TYR A 17 34.38 -29.81 -1.90
N SER A 18 34.67 -28.83 -1.04
CA SER A 18 34.34 -28.99 0.41
C SER A 18 34.45 -27.75 1.30
N ALA A 19 35.24 -26.72 0.96
CA ALA A 19 35.37 -25.56 1.84
C ALA A 19 34.42 -24.43 1.41
N SER A 20 33.35 -24.23 2.16
CA SER A 20 32.45 -23.10 2.00
C SER A 20 33.21 -21.78 2.26
N CYS A 21 33.74 -21.14 1.21
CA CYS A 21 34.48 -19.89 1.33
C CYS A 21 33.57 -18.81 1.92
N LYS A 22 34.00 -18.21 3.03
CA LYS A 22 33.28 -17.13 3.70
C LYS A 22 33.86 -15.78 3.31
N CYS A 23 33.00 -14.78 3.26
CA CYS A 23 33.42 -13.40 3.06
C CYS A 23 34.18 -12.88 4.28
N ASP A 24 35.31 -12.23 4.02
CA ASP A 24 36.21 -11.64 5.01
C ASP A 24 35.58 -10.49 5.81
N VAL A 25 34.39 -10.02 5.41
CA VAL A 25 33.67 -8.91 6.07
C VAL A 25 32.38 -9.38 6.74
N CYS A 26 31.54 -10.14 6.04
CA CYS A 26 30.21 -10.52 6.53
C CYS A 26 30.12 -11.98 7.00
N GLU A 27 31.16 -12.78 6.73
CA GLU A 27 31.22 -14.24 6.97
C GLU A 27 30.13 -15.07 6.27
N CYS A 28 29.38 -14.44 5.35
CA CYS A 28 28.44 -15.11 4.48
C CYS A 28 29.15 -15.94 3.41
N LEU A 29 28.49 -17.00 2.97
CA LEU A 29 29.02 -17.87 1.92
C LEU A 29 29.15 -17.09 0.62
N ILE A 30 30.32 -17.19 0.00
CA ILE A 30 30.61 -16.58 -1.28
C ILE A 30 30.02 -17.48 -2.37
N THR A 31 29.19 -16.89 -3.23
CA THR A 31 28.64 -17.60 -4.39
C THR A 31 29.67 -17.70 -5.51
N TYR A 32 29.45 -18.60 -6.47
CA TYR A 32 30.30 -18.66 -7.66
C TYR A 32 30.30 -17.34 -8.46
N ALA A 33 29.16 -16.64 -8.51
CA ALA A 33 29.05 -15.34 -9.15
C ALA A 33 29.91 -14.27 -8.45
N ASP A 34 29.94 -14.27 -7.11
CA ASP A 34 30.82 -13.39 -6.34
C ASP A 34 32.28 -13.66 -6.67
N PHE A 35 32.66 -14.94 -6.71
CA PHE A 35 34.03 -15.36 -7.01
C PHE A 35 34.53 -14.90 -8.38
N LEU A 36 33.67 -14.95 -9.41
CA LEU A 36 34.01 -14.43 -10.75
C LEU A 36 34.32 -12.93 -10.75
N GLN A 37 33.72 -12.16 -9.83
CA GLN A 37 33.97 -10.72 -9.68
C GLN A 37 35.22 -10.39 -8.87
N ILE A 38 35.77 -11.35 -8.12
CA ILE A 38 36.87 -11.15 -7.17
C ILE A 38 38.23 -11.58 -7.76
N LYS A 39 38.27 -12.05 -9.01
CA LYS A 39 39.46 -12.69 -9.64
C LYS A 39 40.80 -11.93 -9.50
N GLU A 40 40.79 -10.63 -9.22
CA GLU A 40 41.97 -9.77 -9.11
C GLU A 40 42.24 -9.23 -7.70
N LEU A 41 41.49 -9.65 -6.67
CA LEU A 41 41.60 -9.11 -5.31
C LEU A 41 42.26 -10.12 -4.36
N ASP A 42 43.16 -9.63 -3.49
CA ASP A 42 43.83 -10.41 -2.43
C ASP A 42 42.92 -10.77 -1.24
N TYR A 43 41.60 -10.74 -1.41
CA TYR A 43 40.63 -10.91 -0.34
C TYR A 43 39.29 -11.44 -0.86
N LEU A 44 38.58 -12.17 0.01
CA LEU A 44 37.33 -12.85 -0.32
C LEU A 44 36.14 -12.02 0.16
N VAL A 45 35.38 -11.40 -0.75
CA VAL A 45 34.28 -10.48 -0.40
C VAL A 45 33.02 -10.78 -1.20
N CYS A 46 31.91 -11.00 -0.52
CA CYS A 46 30.62 -11.22 -1.19
C CYS A 46 30.15 -10.00 -2.02
N GLY A 47 29.15 -10.21 -2.88
CA GLY A 47 28.58 -9.20 -3.76
C GLY A 47 27.94 -7.98 -3.09
N SER A 48 27.74 -8.00 -1.76
CA SER A 48 27.19 -6.86 -1.02
C SER A 48 28.05 -5.60 -1.20
N PHE A 49 27.39 -4.52 -1.59
CA PHE A 49 27.98 -3.19 -1.72
C PHE A 49 28.72 -2.75 -0.44
N GLU A 50 28.15 -3.04 0.72
CA GLU A 50 28.74 -2.68 2.02
C GLU A 50 30.07 -3.39 2.26
N CYS A 51 30.15 -4.69 1.94
CA CYS A 51 31.35 -5.48 2.13
C CYS A 51 32.46 -5.03 1.16
N LYS A 52 32.10 -4.76 -0.10
CA LYS A 52 33.02 -4.18 -1.09
C LYS A 52 33.54 -2.80 -0.67
N ARG A 53 32.65 -1.93 -0.18
CA ARG A 53 33.00 -0.59 0.33
C ARG A 53 33.95 -0.66 1.51
N ILE A 54 33.71 -1.53 2.49
CA ILE A 54 34.61 -1.74 3.64
C ILE A 54 36.00 -2.14 3.15
N MET A 55 36.07 -3.06 2.20
CA MET A 55 37.37 -3.59 1.72
C MET A 55 38.12 -2.64 0.81
N SER A 56 37.42 -1.74 0.10
CA SER A 56 38.06 -0.64 -0.62
C SER A 56 38.80 0.36 0.29
N GLN A 57 38.54 0.37 1.61
CA GLN A 57 39.28 1.20 2.56
C GLN A 57 40.65 0.62 2.91
N LYS A 58 40.91 -0.66 2.59
CA LYS A 58 42.15 -1.36 2.94
C LYS A 58 43.41 -0.66 2.41
N SER A 59 43.36 -0.12 1.19
CA SER A 59 44.48 0.62 0.58
C SER A 59 44.61 2.06 1.06
N LYS A 60 43.58 2.60 1.72
CA LYS A 60 43.52 4.00 2.18
C LYS A 60 43.89 4.18 3.65
N MET A 61 44.09 3.09 4.39
CA MET A 61 44.31 3.10 5.83
C MET A 61 45.60 2.39 6.19
N VAL A 62 46.25 2.84 7.27
CA VAL A 62 47.37 2.12 7.89
C VAL A 62 46.90 0.72 8.29
N PRO A 63 47.66 -0.37 8.04
CA PRO A 63 47.21 -1.75 8.25
C PRO A 63 46.62 -2.04 9.64
N LEU A 64 47.21 -1.49 10.69
CA LEU A 64 46.72 -1.65 12.06
C LEU A 64 45.35 -1.00 12.27
N HIS A 65 45.15 0.21 11.73
CA HIS A 65 43.86 0.91 11.78
C HIS A 65 42.81 0.19 10.95
N PHE A 66 43.18 -0.34 9.78
CA PHE A 66 42.27 -1.12 8.95
C PHE A 66 41.81 -2.40 9.67
N LYS A 67 42.70 -3.09 10.39
CA LYS A 67 42.33 -4.27 11.18
C LYS A 67 41.29 -3.94 12.25
N SER A 68 41.51 -2.89 13.04
CA SER A 68 40.55 -2.44 14.06
C SER A 68 39.23 -1.97 13.43
N TYR A 69 39.29 -1.25 12.31
CA TYR A 69 38.11 -0.86 11.54
C TYR A 69 37.31 -2.08 11.07
N LEU A 70 37.97 -3.06 10.46
CA LEU A 70 37.32 -4.28 9.96
C LEU A 70 36.64 -5.04 11.08
N ILE A 71 37.28 -5.22 12.25
CA ILE A 71 36.67 -5.90 13.41
C ILE A 71 35.39 -5.19 13.85
N ASN A 72 35.41 -3.85 13.93
CA ASN A 72 34.23 -3.07 14.31
C ASN A 72 33.10 -3.17 13.26
N GLN A 73 33.44 -3.16 11.97
CA GLN A 73 32.46 -3.31 10.90
C GLN A 73 31.85 -4.71 10.86
N LYS A 74 32.67 -5.76 11.06
CA LYS A 74 32.20 -7.16 11.18
C LYS A 74 31.11 -7.27 12.24
N LYS A 75 31.41 -6.79 13.45
CA LYS A 75 30.47 -6.83 14.58
C LYS A 75 29.16 -6.10 14.26
N ARG A 76 29.24 -4.90 13.67
CA ARG A 76 28.05 -4.13 13.26
C ARG A 76 27.20 -4.87 12.24
N LEU A 77 27.81 -5.47 11.23
CA LEU A 77 27.11 -6.22 10.18
C LEU A 77 26.47 -7.51 10.72
N GLN A 78 27.16 -8.24 11.60
CA GLN A 78 26.61 -9.42 12.26
C GLN A 78 25.37 -9.06 13.09
N THR A 79 25.49 -8.06 13.98
CA THR A 79 24.35 -7.58 14.77
C THR A 79 23.19 -7.10 13.90
N SER A 80 23.46 -6.35 12.82
CA SER A 80 22.43 -5.88 11.90
C SER A 80 21.69 -7.04 11.21
N ARG A 81 22.41 -8.10 10.82
CA ARG A 81 21.83 -9.30 10.22
C ARG A 81 21.01 -10.12 11.19
N GLU A 82 21.51 -10.32 12.41
CA GLU A 82 20.77 -10.99 13.47
C GLU A 82 19.46 -10.25 13.76
N GLN A 83 19.51 -8.91 13.89
CA GLN A 83 18.33 -8.09 14.05
C GLN A 83 17.37 -8.16 12.85
N ALA A 84 17.89 -8.15 11.62
CA ALA A 84 17.08 -8.30 10.42
C ALA A 84 16.41 -9.67 10.35
N ALA A 85 17.12 -10.75 10.68
CA ALA A 85 16.59 -12.11 10.71
C ALA A 85 15.52 -12.28 11.80
N LEU A 86 15.75 -11.74 13.00
CA LEU A 86 14.76 -11.71 14.08
C LEU A 86 13.50 -10.93 13.65
N ARG A 87 13.69 -9.77 13.00
CA ARG A 87 12.58 -8.95 12.49
C ARG A 87 11.81 -9.69 11.39
N GLU A 88 12.48 -10.37 10.47
CA GLU A 88 11.85 -11.15 9.41
C GLU A 88 11.04 -12.33 10.00
N ALA A 89 11.63 -13.08 10.92
CA ALA A 89 10.95 -14.17 11.62
C ALA A 89 9.70 -13.67 12.36
N TYR A 90 9.78 -12.50 13.01
CA TYR A 90 8.65 -11.84 13.64
C TYR A 90 7.56 -11.47 12.62
N ILE A 91 7.92 -10.84 11.49
CA ILE A 91 6.98 -10.49 10.41
C ILE A 91 6.26 -11.75 9.90
N GLN A 92 6.98 -12.84 9.67
CA GLN A 92 6.40 -14.10 9.20
C GLN A 92 5.45 -14.72 10.23
N LYS A 93 5.80 -14.66 11.52
CA LYS A 93 4.91 -15.09 12.62
C LYS A 93 3.60 -14.31 12.60
N ILE A 94 3.65 -12.99 12.47
CA ILE A 94 2.44 -12.14 12.38
C ILE A 94 1.63 -12.49 11.13
N LYS A 95 2.25 -12.56 9.95
CA LYS A 95 1.56 -12.94 8.70
C LYS A 95 0.85 -14.29 8.81
N LYS A 96 1.49 -15.30 9.42
CA LYS A 96 0.92 -16.63 9.63
C LYS A 96 -0.26 -16.59 10.61
N HIS A 97 -0.13 -15.84 11.70
CA HIS A 97 -1.20 -15.65 12.67
C HIS A 97 -2.44 -15.01 12.02
N GLU A 98 -2.24 -13.93 11.26
CA GLU A 98 -3.35 -13.24 10.60
C GLU A 98 -4.01 -14.09 9.53
N LYS A 99 -3.23 -14.83 8.74
CA LYS A 99 -3.78 -15.78 7.75
C LYS A 99 -4.68 -16.81 8.41
N LYS A 100 -4.27 -17.37 9.55
CA LYS A 100 -5.07 -18.34 10.31
C LYS A 100 -6.38 -17.70 10.79
N GLN A 101 -6.34 -16.51 11.40
CA GLN A 101 -7.55 -15.85 11.88
C GLN A 101 -8.51 -15.49 10.73
N ASN A 102 -8.00 -14.97 9.61
CA ASN A 102 -8.80 -14.68 8.43
C ASN A 102 -9.49 -15.95 7.89
N GLN A 103 -8.77 -17.08 7.83
CA GLN A 103 -9.34 -18.35 7.42
C GLN A 103 -10.44 -18.83 8.37
N THR A 104 -10.25 -18.68 9.69
CA THR A 104 -11.27 -19.01 10.68
C THR A 104 -12.53 -18.15 10.50
N VAL A 105 -12.38 -16.84 10.27
CA VAL A 105 -13.54 -15.95 10.01
C VAL A 105 -14.25 -16.34 8.73
N LEU A 106 -13.52 -16.63 7.64
CA LEU A 106 -14.12 -17.09 6.39
C LEU A 106 -14.90 -18.40 6.58
N GLN A 107 -14.32 -19.38 7.25
CA GLN A 107 -14.97 -20.66 7.48
C GLN A 107 -16.22 -20.49 8.33
N THR A 108 -16.13 -19.75 9.44
CA THR A 108 -17.27 -19.46 10.31
C THR A 108 -18.39 -18.75 9.55
N PHE A 109 -18.04 -17.79 8.69
CA PHE A 109 -19.01 -17.11 7.84
C PHE A 109 -19.72 -18.07 6.88
N LEU A 110 -18.98 -18.96 6.21
CA LEU A 110 -19.53 -19.93 5.26
C LEU A 110 -20.39 -21.00 5.95
N ASP A 111 -19.99 -21.46 7.14
CA ASP A 111 -20.73 -22.43 7.94
C ASP A 111 -22.08 -21.84 8.39
N SER A 112 -22.07 -20.58 8.86
CA SER A 112 -23.29 -19.86 9.27
C SER A 112 -24.14 -19.39 8.09
N ASN A 113 -23.58 -19.33 6.87
CA ASN A 113 -24.28 -18.85 5.68
C ASN A 113 -24.08 -19.79 4.48
N PRO A 114 -24.66 -21.00 4.51
CA PRO A 114 -24.46 -22.01 3.45
C PRO A 114 -24.85 -21.54 2.05
N GLN A 115 -25.74 -20.54 1.93
CA GLN A 115 -26.13 -19.92 0.66
C GLN A 115 -24.94 -19.33 -0.11
N TYR A 116 -23.84 -19.00 0.58
CA TYR A 116 -22.63 -18.45 -0.03
C TYR A 116 -21.54 -19.48 -0.34
N LEU A 117 -21.72 -20.77 -0.01
CA LEU A 117 -20.75 -21.83 -0.32
C LEU A 117 -20.46 -21.97 -1.83
N LYS A 118 -21.46 -21.66 -2.67
CA LYS A 118 -21.35 -21.66 -4.14
C LYS A 118 -21.11 -20.27 -4.72
N THR A 119 -20.75 -19.29 -3.89
CA THR A 119 -20.45 -17.93 -4.30
C THR A 119 -18.95 -17.66 -4.12
N ASN A 120 -18.37 -16.87 -5.01
CA ASN A 120 -17.00 -16.41 -4.85
C ASN A 120 -16.93 -15.36 -3.73
N VAL A 121 -16.72 -15.82 -2.49
CA VAL A 121 -16.54 -14.94 -1.32
C VAL A 121 -15.05 -14.60 -1.20
N GLN A 122 -14.72 -13.33 -1.40
CA GLN A 122 -13.36 -12.85 -1.26
C GLN A 122 -13.13 -12.22 0.11
N LEU A 123 -12.11 -12.68 0.82
CA LEU A 123 -11.73 -12.06 2.09
C LEU A 123 -10.85 -10.83 1.85
N VAL A 124 -11.36 -9.66 2.21
CA VAL A 124 -10.65 -8.38 2.11
C VAL A 124 -10.25 -7.89 3.49
N ARG A 125 -8.95 -7.85 3.75
CA ARG A 125 -8.41 -7.26 4.99
C ARG A 125 -8.38 -5.74 4.88
N ILE A 126 -8.85 -5.01 5.87
CA ILE A 126 -8.66 -3.55 5.95
C ILE A 126 -8.10 -3.14 7.32
N PRO A 127 -7.35 -2.03 7.40
CA PRO A 127 -6.93 -1.49 8.68
C PRO A 127 -8.10 -0.82 9.42
N SER A 128 -7.89 -0.55 10.71
CA SER A 128 -8.75 0.36 11.48
C SER A 128 -8.09 1.72 11.59
N GLY A 129 -8.80 2.75 11.15
CA GLY A 129 -8.48 4.14 11.43
C GLY A 129 -8.90 4.54 12.84
N LEU A 130 -8.69 5.82 13.14
CA LEU A 130 -9.12 6.44 14.39
C LEU A 130 -10.64 6.42 14.51
N THR A 131 -11.14 6.28 15.73
CA THR A 131 -12.58 6.10 16.00
C THR A 131 -13.17 7.14 16.94
N LYS A 132 -12.33 7.86 17.69
CA LYS A 132 -12.77 8.87 18.65
C LYS A 132 -13.38 10.05 17.91
N LEU A 133 -14.62 10.37 18.23
CA LEU A 133 -15.32 11.51 17.65
C LEU A 133 -15.22 12.73 18.57
N SER A 134 -15.07 13.91 17.98
CA SER A 134 -15.16 15.19 18.66
C SER A 134 -15.73 16.25 17.72
N SER A 135 -16.31 17.30 18.28
CA SER A 135 -16.61 18.48 17.49
C SER A 135 -15.30 19.11 16.99
N PRO A 136 -15.19 19.50 15.71
CA PRO A 136 -14.03 20.24 15.25
C PRO A 136 -13.95 21.58 16.00
N SER A 137 -12.75 21.98 16.42
CA SER A 137 -12.56 23.29 17.04
C SER A 137 -12.69 24.41 16.01
N ASN A 138 -13.01 25.64 16.47
CA ASN A 138 -13.06 26.81 15.60
C ASN A 138 -11.72 27.03 14.90
N GLU A 139 -10.59 26.89 15.61
CA GLU A 139 -9.24 26.97 15.03
C GLU A 139 -9.04 26.01 13.85
N ARG A 140 -9.56 24.78 13.97
CA ARG A 140 -9.47 23.76 12.93
C ARG A 140 -10.26 24.14 11.69
N ILE A 141 -11.47 24.66 11.89
CA ILE A 141 -12.33 25.14 10.80
C ILE A 141 -11.69 26.35 10.11
N THR A 142 -11.09 27.27 10.89
CA THR A 142 -10.33 28.42 10.36
C THR A 142 -9.17 27.96 9.49
N LYS A 143 -8.33 27.02 9.95
CA LYS A 143 -7.21 26.48 9.17
C LYS A 143 -7.67 25.84 7.86
N TYR A 144 -8.75 25.08 7.90
CA TYR A 144 -9.32 24.48 6.68
C TYR A 144 -9.88 25.53 5.73
N SER A 145 -10.58 26.54 6.26
CA SER A 145 -11.08 27.68 5.48
C SER A 145 -9.95 28.47 4.81
N GLU A 146 -8.87 28.76 5.53
CA GLU A 146 -7.68 29.45 5.00
C GLU A 146 -7.01 28.61 3.91
N HIS A 147 -6.84 27.30 4.16
CA HIS A 147 -6.32 26.36 3.17
C HIS A 147 -7.16 26.37 1.89
N LEU A 148 -8.49 26.28 2.01
CA LEU A 148 -9.41 26.35 0.88
C LEU A 148 -9.23 27.65 0.07
N SER A 149 -9.20 28.81 0.74
CA SER A 149 -8.97 30.09 0.06
C SER A 149 -7.66 30.09 -0.72
N ASN A 150 -6.59 29.57 -0.13
CA ASN A 150 -5.28 29.51 -0.77
C ASN A 150 -5.30 28.65 -2.04
N ILE A 151 -5.82 27.40 -1.95
CA ILE A 151 -5.85 26.49 -3.09
C ILE A 151 -6.86 26.91 -4.17
N ILE A 152 -7.91 27.66 -3.81
CA ILE A 152 -8.85 28.24 -4.77
C ILE A 152 -8.17 29.36 -5.57
N ASN A 153 -7.44 30.25 -4.90
CA ASN A 153 -6.69 31.31 -5.58
C ASN A 153 -5.59 30.71 -6.47
N GLU A 154 -4.83 29.74 -5.97
CA GLU A 154 -3.81 29.02 -6.74
C GLU A 154 -4.42 28.33 -7.99
N ALA A 155 -5.63 27.79 -7.87
CA ALA A 155 -6.35 27.18 -8.98
C ALA A 155 -6.75 28.21 -10.05
N LEU A 156 -7.22 29.40 -9.64
CA LEU A 156 -7.58 30.49 -10.55
C LEU A 156 -6.37 31.04 -11.30
N ASP A 157 -5.28 31.31 -10.58
CA ASP A 157 -4.05 31.87 -11.15
C ASP A 157 -3.46 30.98 -12.25
N ASN A 158 -3.81 29.69 -12.23
CA ASN A 158 -3.30 28.68 -13.14
C ASN A 158 -4.40 28.01 -13.98
N ILE A 159 -5.58 28.63 -14.14
CA ILE A 159 -6.75 27.97 -14.76
C ILE A 159 -6.47 27.49 -16.19
N ASP A 160 -5.68 28.24 -16.96
CA ASP A 160 -5.31 27.94 -18.35
C ASP A 160 -4.03 27.10 -18.49
N SER A 161 -3.31 26.88 -17.38
CA SER A 161 -2.06 26.13 -17.40
C SER A 161 -2.34 24.62 -17.45
N LYS A 162 -2.12 24.02 -18.62
CA LYS A 162 -2.19 22.55 -18.83
C LYS A 162 -1.14 21.77 -18.02
N THR A 163 -0.12 22.43 -17.50
CA THR A 163 1.07 21.82 -16.88
C THR A 163 1.16 22.06 -15.38
N PHE A 164 0.09 22.51 -14.73
CA PHE A 164 0.12 22.71 -13.28
C PHE A 164 0.09 21.36 -12.53
N ILE A 165 1.25 20.75 -12.40
CA ILE A 165 1.49 19.56 -11.59
C ILE A 165 2.37 20.02 -10.42
N ASN A 166 1.77 20.22 -9.25
CA ASN A 166 2.55 20.32 -8.03
C ASN A 166 3.34 19.01 -7.86
N ALA A 167 4.57 19.06 -7.37
CA ALA A 167 5.38 17.84 -7.16
C ALA A 167 4.69 16.78 -6.28
N GLN A 168 3.74 17.20 -5.44
CA GLN A 168 2.90 16.31 -4.62
C GLN A 168 1.78 15.61 -5.41
N ASP A 169 1.43 16.12 -6.59
CA ASP A 169 0.38 15.62 -7.48
C ASP A 169 0.93 14.80 -8.65
N GLU A 170 2.24 14.62 -8.74
CA GLU A 170 2.90 13.87 -9.82
C GLU A 170 2.41 12.41 -9.86
N GLY A 171 1.78 12.03 -10.98
CA GLY A 171 1.22 10.70 -11.19
C GLY A 171 -0.08 10.39 -10.43
N LEU A 172 -0.60 11.30 -9.59
CA LEU A 172 -1.91 11.12 -8.95
C LEU A 172 -3.05 11.17 -9.97
N GLU A 173 -2.99 12.06 -10.95
CA GLU A 173 -3.98 12.15 -12.03
C GLU A 173 -4.12 10.81 -12.77
N ASN A 174 -3.01 10.18 -13.15
CA ASN A 174 -3.02 8.87 -13.81
C ASN A 174 -3.66 7.79 -12.94
N ARG A 175 -3.44 7.82 -11.62
CA ARG A 175 -4.07 6.88 -10.69
C ARG A 175 -5.57 7.11 -10.60
N VAL A 176 -6.00 8.37 -10.49
CA VAL A 176 -7.43 8.73 -10.49
C VAL A 176 -8.07 8.28 -11.79
N LEU A 177 -7.48 8.58 -12.95
CA LEU A 177 -7.98 8.15 -14.26
C LEU A 177 -8.12 6.63 -14.34
N THR A 178 -7.12 5.87 -13.87
CA THR A 178 -7.16 4.41 -13.84
C THR A 178 -8.33 3.90 -12.99
N VAL A 179 -8.55 4.50 -11.83
CA VAL A 179 -9.67 4.15 -10.93
C VAL A 179 -11.01 4.53 -11.54
N GLU A 180 -11.14 5.73 -12.12
CA GLU A 180 -12.38 6.18 -12.76
C GLU A 180 -12.75 5.34 -13.98
N GLN A 181 -11.77 4.95 -14.80
CA GLN A 181 -11.99 4.03 -15.91
C GLN A 181 -12.53 2.69 -15.41
N ARG A 182 -11.97 2.17 -14.31
CA ARG A 182 -12.46 0.94 -13.68
C ARG A 182 -13.91 1.10 -13.21
N PHE A 183 -14.23 2.17 -12.49
CA PHE A 183 -15.59 2.40 -11.99
C PHE A 183 -16.60 2.79 -13.07
N SER A 184 -16.15 3.32 -14.20
CA SER A 184 -17.02 3.54 -15.35
C SER A 184 -17.43 2.23 -16.01
N LYS A 185 -16.55 1.22 -15.99
CA LYS A 185 -16.84 -0.14 -16.46
C LYS A 185 -17.63 -0.96 -15.44
N HIS A 186 -17.35 -0.75 -14.15
CA HIS A 186 -17.89 -1.51 -13.01
C HIS A 186 -18.42 -0.55 -11.93
N PRO A 187 -19.60 0.09 -12.12
CA PRO A 187 -20.15 1.07 -11.19
C PRO A 187 -20.38 0.53 -9.77
N GLU A 188 -20.69 -0.75 -9.63
CA GLU A 188 -20.88 -1.47 -8.37
C GLU A 188 -19.62 -1.46 -7.48
N LEU A 189 -18.43 -1.53 -8.10
CA LEU A 189 -17.15 -1.49 -7.39
C LEU A 189 -16.93 -0.14 -6.71
N ARG A 190 -17.56 0.95 -7.20
CA ARG A 190 -17.49 2.25 -6.54
C ARG A 190 -18.18 2.21 -5.18
N THR A 191 -19.37 1.61 -5.09
CA THR A 191 -20.11 1.47 -3.84
C THR A 191 -19.34 0.61 -2.84
N ILE A 192 -18.78 -0.51 -3.31
CA ILE A 192 -17.96 -1.40 -2.48
C ILE A 192 -16.71 -0.66 -1.97
N ALA A 193 -16.04 0.11 -2.84
CA ALA A 193 -14.87 0.90 -2.48
C ALA A 193 -15.18 1.97 -1.42
N ASP A 194 -16.31 2.67 -1.55
CA ASP A 194 -16.77 3.62 -0.54
C ASP A 194 -17.08 2.92 0.79
N GLY A 195 -17.64 1.70 0.73
CA GLY A 195 -17.86 0.84 1.90
C GLY A 195 -16.56 0.51 2.64
N PHE A 196 -15.49 0.13 1.93
CA PHE A 196 -14.18 -0.11 2.53
C PHE A 196 -13.62 1.14 3.24
N CYS A 197 -13.73 2.31 2.60
CA CYS A 197 -13.27 3.58 3.16
C CYS A 197 -14.05 3.97 4.43
N GLY A 198 -15.38 3.80 4.41
CA GLY A 198 -16.25 4.02 5.57
C GLY A 198 -15.91 3.09 6.73
N MET A 199 -15.72 1.79 6.45
CA MET A 199 -15.39 0.79 7.46
C MET A 199 -14.00 1.01 8.06
N CYS A 200 -12.98 1.26 7.23
CA CYS A 200 -11.63 1.55 7.73
C CYS A 200 -11.53 2.92 8.41
N LYS A 201 -12.57 3.77 8.29
CA LYS A 201 -12.60 5.16 8.75
C LYS A 201 -11.41 5.98 8.24
N GLY A 202 -11.00 5.65 7.01
CA GLY A 202 -9.80 6.19 6.40
C GLY A 202 -8.55 5.94 7.23
N GLY A 203 -8.02 4.72 7.22
CA GLY A 203 -6.69 4.45 7.80
C GLY A 203 -5.59 5.37 7.25
N CYS A 204 -5.80 5.99 6.08
CA CYS A 204 -4.95 7.02 5.47
C CYS A 204 -5.40 8.47 5.76
N CYS A 205 -6.60 8.71 6.30
CA CYS A 205 -7.12 10.04 6.59
C CYS A 205 -6.31 10.85 7.64
N PRO A 206 -5.61 10.25 8.63
CA PRO A 206 -4.84 11.01 9.60
C PRO A 206 -3.85 12.02 9.01
N SER A 207 -3.18 11.70 7.89
CA SER A 207 -2.24 12.65 7.30
C SER A 207 -2.91 13.79 6.53
N GLY A 208 -4.22 13.73 6.29
CA GLY A 208 -4.98 14.81 5.65
C GLY A 208 -5.35 15.95 6.59
N LYS A 209 -5.31 15.74 7.92
CA LYS A 209 -5.49 16.74 8.98
C LYS A 209 -6.56 17.80 8.65
N ASP A 210 -6.15 19.06 8.54
CA ASP A 210 -7.04 20.21 8.36
C ASP A 210 -7.05 20.72 6.92
N HIS A 211 -6.41 20.00 5.99
CA HIS A 211 -6.35 20.35 4.57
C HIS A 211 -7.03 19.31 3.67
N ALA A 212 -7.40 18.15 4.24
CA ALA A 212 -8.10 17.04 3.59
C ALA A 212 -7.43 16.53 2.30
N TYR A 213 -6.10 16.70 2.19
CA TYR A 213 -5.32 16.49 0.95
C TYR A 213 -5.82 17.30 -0.26
N LEU A 214 -6.67 18.31 -0.06
CA LEU A 214 -7.17 19.13 -1.15
C LEU A 214 -6.02 19.99 -1.69
N SER A 215 -5.91 20.05 -3.01
CA SER A 215 -4.93 20.85 -3.73
C SER A 215 -5.61 21.72 -4.79
N ALA A 216 -4.88 22.67 -5.37
CA ALA A 216 -5.37 23.45 -6.49
C ALA A 216 -5.85 22.58 -7.67
N ALA A 217 -5.19 21.44 -7.94
CA ALA A 217 -5.64 20.47 -8.95
C ALA A 217 -7.06 19.93 -8.65
N THR A 218 -7.36 19.65 -7.37
CA THR A 218 -8.69 19.21 -6.94
C THR A 218 -9.75 20.30 -7.22
N ILE A 219 -9.42 21.56 -6.93
CA ILE A 219 -10.32 22.69 -7.16
C ILE A 219 -10.53 22.95 -8.65
N LYS A 220 -9.47 22.91 -9.47
CA LYS A 220 -9.58 23.05 -10.94
C LYS A 220 -10.51 21.99 -11.54
N ARG A 221 -10.39 20.74 -11.09
CA ARG A 221 -11.30 19.67 -11.52
C ARG A 221 -12.74 19.98 -11.16
N LEU A 222 -12.99 20.52 -9.96
CA LEU A 222 -14.33 20.92 -9.54
C LEU A 222 -14.85 22.08 -10.41
N MET A 223 -14.07 23.14 -10.61
CA MET A 223 -14.42 24.28 -11.47
C MET A 223 -14.75 23.85 -12.90
N LYS A 224 -13.97 22.93 -13.47
CA LYS A 224 -14.24 22.37 -14.81
C LYS A 224 -15.57 21.59 -14.88
N ASN A 225 -15.91 20.85 -13.82
CA ASN A 225 -17.14 20.06 -13.75
C ASN A 225 -18.36 20.89 -13.35
N LYS A 226 -18.14 22.07 -12.75
CA LYS A 226 -19.15 22.97 -12.18
C LYS A 226 -18.79 24.43 -12.49
N PRO A 227 -18.78 24.84 -13.78
CA PRO A 227 -18.36 26.18 -14.19
C PRO A 227 -19.30 27.29 -13.69
N GLU A 228 -20.50 26.93 -13.24
CA GLU A 228 -21.47 27.86 -12.67
C GLU A 228 -21.10 28.36 -11.26
N LEU A 229 -20.18 27.67 -10.56
CA LEU A 229 -19.83 28.02 -9.19
C LEU A 229 -18.76 29.10 -9.13
N THR A 230 -19.04 30.16 -8.37
CA THR A 230 -18.05 31.16 -7.98
C THR A 230 -17.05 30.61 -6.96
N THR A 231 -15.93 31.30 -6.77
CA THR A 231 -14.92 30.95 -5.76
C THR A 231 -15.48 30.93 -4.34
N ALA A 232 -16.32 31.91 -4.02
CA ALA A 232 -17.00 32.01 -2.73
C ALA A 232 -17.96 30.82 -2.52
N GLU A 233 -18.72 30.44 -3.54
CA GLU A 233 -19.61 29.28 -3.49
C GLU A 233 -18.85 27.97 -3.38
N ILE A 234 -17.71 27.82 -4.06
CA ILE A 234 -16.85 26.63 -3.91
C ILE A 234 -16.37 26.50 -2.46
N ARG A 235 -15.87 27.59 -1.87
CA ARG A 235 -15.42 27.59 -0.48
C ARG A 235 -16.56 27.22 0.47
N GLU A 236 -17.72 27.86 0.32
CA GLU A 236 -18.89 27.56 1.16
C GLU A 236 -19.38 26.13 0.97
N LEU A 237 -19.35 25.62 -0.26
CA LEU A 237 -19.69 24.24 -0.56
C LEU A 237 -18.83 23.25 0.24
N TYR A 238 -17.51 23.47 0.37
CA TYR A 238 -16.65 22.64 1.20
C TYR A 238 -16.90 22.82 2.71
N LEU A 239 -17.10 24.05 3.18
CA LEU A 239 -17.37 24.34 4.59
C LEU A 239 -18.69 23.71 5.05
N SER A 240 -19.72 23.74 4.21
CA SER A 240 -21.03 23.10 4.47
C SER A 240 -20.95 21.58 4.66
N LYS A 241 -19.84 20.94 4.24
CA LYS A 241 -19.62 19.49 4.41
C LYS A 241 -18.88 19.15 5.70
N ILE A 242 -18.49 20.12 6.52
CA ILE A 242 -17.90 19.85 7.83
C ILE A 242 -19.01 19.34 8.76
N ASN A 243 -18.87 18.10 9.23
CA ASN A 243 -19.83 17.52 10.15
C ASN A 243 -19.62 18.06 11.58
N ASN A 244 -20.68 18.16 12.38
CA ASN A 244 -20.57 18.57 13.79
C ASN A 244 -19.78 17.56 14.64
N LYS A 245 -19.59 16.33 14.17
CA LYS A 245 -18.74 15.29 14.79
C LYS A 245 -17.78 14.71 13.76
N THR A 246 -16.50 15.02 13.96
CA THR A 246 -15.40 14.52 13.12
C THR A 246 -14.53 13.56 13.93
N VAL A 247 -13.79 12.68 13.25
CA VAL A 247 -12.81 11.81 13.90
C VAL A 247 -11.63 12.66 14.37
N LYS A 248 -11.35 12.62 15.67
CA LYS A 248 -10.23 13.31 16.31
C LYS A 248 -8.91 12.83 15.71
N ASP A 249 -7.99 13.76 15.46
CA ASP A 249 -6.65 13.51 14.91
C ASP A 249 -6.66 12.84 13.51
N SER A 250 -7.81 12.87 12.83
CA SER A 250 -7.99 12.42 11.43
C SER A 250 -8.11 13.63 10.48
N CYS A 251 -8.49 13.40 9.22
CA CYS A 251 -8.92 14.44 8.29
C CYS A 251 -10.20 15.15 8.78
N ILE A 252 -10.34 16.46 8.56
CA ILE A 252 -11.49 17.27 9.02
C ILE A 252 -12.83 16.78 8.46
N ASN A 253 -12.83 16.17 7.27
CA ASN A 253 -14.04 15.61 6.65
C ASN A 253 -14.32 14.15 7.05
N GLN A 254 -13.50 13.53 7.91
CA GLN A 254 -13.73 12.16 8.34
C GLN A 254 -14.78 12.11 9.47
N THR A 255 -15.87 11.37 9.23
CA THR A 255 -16.97 11.19 10.19
C THR A 255 -17.08 9.74 10.66
N LYS A 256 -18.09 9.43 11.48
CA LYS A 256 -18.42 8.06 11.89
C LYS A 256 -18.78 7.16 10.70
N GLN A 257 -19.43 7.72 9.68
CA GLN A 257 -19.94 6.99 8.51
C GLN A 257 -18.96 6.97 7.33
N GLY A 258 -17.85 7.69 7.41
CA GLY A 258 -16.90 7.86 6.31
C GLY A 258 -16.61 9.33 6.03
N CYS A 259 -16.08 9.61 4.83
CA CYS A 259 -15.82 10.97 4.41
C CYS A 259 -17.13 11.72 4.13
N SER A 260 -17.30 12.91 4.70
CA SER A 260 -18.47 13.77 4.44
C SER A 260 -18.42 14.45 3.07
N LEU A 261 -17.27 14.46 2.41
CA LEU A 261 -17.15 14.93 1.04
C LEU A 261 -17.66 13.85 0.07
N PRO A 262 -18.52 14.20 -0.89
CA PRO A 262 -18.83 13.31 -1.99
C PRO A 262 -17.60 13.13 -2.87
N ARG A 263 -17.53 12.00 -3.58
CA ARG A 263 -16.31 11.56 -4.30
C ARG A 263 -15.77 12.59 -5.30
N PHE A 264 -16.64 13.33 -5.98
CA PHE A 264 -16.23 14.39 -6.92
C PHE A 264 -15.56 15.61 -6.24
N MET A 265 -15.76 15.80 -4.93
CA MET A 265 -15.11 16.84 -4.11
C MET A 265 -13.89 16.31 -3.34
N ARG A 266 -13.65 15.00 -3.30
CA ARG A 266 -12.50 14.43 -2.59
C ARG A 266 -11.22 14.72 -3.39
N SER A 267 -10.09 14.82 -2.69
CA SER A 267 -8.80 14.98 -3.34
C SER A 267 -8.44 13.80 -4.26
N ASP A 268 -7.48 14.03 -5.14
CA ASP A 268 -6.94 12.98 -6.02
C ASP A 268 -6.25 11.88 -5.23
N THR A 269 -5.62 12.21 -4.10
CA THR A 269 -5.11 11.23 -3.15
C THR A 269 -6.23 10.31 -2.67
N CYS A 270 -7.37 10.87 -2.24
CA CYS A 270 -8.51 10.09 -1.76
C CYS A 270 -9.20 9.27 -2.86
N ASN A 271 -9.21 9.76 -4.10
CA ASN A 271 -9.85 9.08 -5.22
C ASN A 271 -8.94 8.04 -5.91
N GLY A 272 -7.63 8.19 -5.81
CA GLY A 272 -6.64 7.35 -6.49
C GLY A 272 -5.92 6.33 -5.60
N TYR A 273 -6.01 6.43 -4.27
CA TYR A 273 -5.31 5.54 -3.34
C TYR A 273 -6.23 4.49 -2.71
N TYR A 274 -5.79 3.22 -2.78
CA TYR A 274 -6.35 2.10 -2.04
C TYR A 274 -5.22 1.30 -1.40
N CYS A 275 -5.47 0.73 -0.22
CA CYS A 275 -4.51 -0.20 0.37
C CYS A 275 -4.40 -1.48 -0.47
N ASP A 276 -3.26 -2.17 -0.39
CA ASP A 276 -2.95 -3.33 -1.25
C ASP A 276 -4.05 -4.38 -1.31
N SER A 277 -4.73 -4.67 -0.20
CA SER A 277 -5.82 -5.64 -0.13
C SER A 277 -7.07 -5.18 -0.88
N VAL A 278 -7.48 -3.92 -0.71
CA VAL A 278 -8.62 -3.35 -1.45
C VAL A 278 -8.26 -3.20 -2.93
N LYS A 279 -7.04 -2.74 -3.23
CA LYS A 279 -6.54 -2.64 -4.60
C LYS A 279 -6.59 -4.00 -5.30
N SER A 280 -6.06 -5.05 -4.66
CA SER A 280 -6.05 -6.41 -5.20
C SER A 280 -7.47 -6.94 -5.44
N TYR A 281 -8.41 -6.67 -4.54
CA TYR A 281 -9.82 -7.00 -4.72
C TYR A 281 -10.40 -6.28 -5.95
N LEU A 282 -10.26 -4.95 -6.03
CA LEU A 282 -10.81 -4.17 -7.14
C LEU A 282 -10.21 -4.55 -8.49
N GLU A 283 -8.92 -4.91 -8.53
CA GLU A 283 -8.24 -5.38 -9.74
C GLU A 283 -8.74 -6.77 -10.15
N HIS A 284 -8.81 -7.71 -9.20
CA HIS A 284 -9.33 -9.04 -9.45
C HIS A 284 -10.75 -9.02 -10.00
N GLU A 285 -11.65 -8.24 -9.39
CA GLU A 285 -13.04 -8.15 -9.83
C GLU A 285 -13.20 -7.52 -11.22
N ALA A 286 -12.38 -6.51 -11.54
CA ALA A 286 -12.39 -5.93 -12.88
C ALA A 286 -11.84 -6.90 -13.95
N ASP A 287 -10.87 -7.75 -13.60
CA ASP A 287 -10.26 -8.69 -14.53
C ASP A 287 -11.14 -9.94 -14.79
N GLN A 288 -11.94 -10.38 -13.81
CA GLN A 288 -12.87 -11.51 -13.98
C GLN A 288 -13.87 -11.30 -15.14
N ASP A 289 -14.26 -10.05 -15.39
CA ASP A 289 -15.18 -9.71 -16.49
C ASP A 289 -14.52 -9.73 -17.87
N ILE A 290 -13.21 -9.48 -17.96
CA ILE A 290 -12.47 -9.53 -19.24
C ILE A 290 -12.37 -10.99 -19.72
N ASP A 291 -12.12 -11.93 -18.80
CA ASP A 291 -12.03 -13.34 -19.12
C ASP A 291 -13.40 -13.96 -19.43
N SER A 292 -14.46 -13.49 -18.76
CA SER A 292 -15.83 -13.89 -19.06
C SER A 292 -16.28 -13.40 -20.44
N GLU A 293 -15.97 -12.15 -20.83
CA GLU A 293 -16.21 -11.62 -22.17
C GLU A 293 -15.45 -12.40 -23.26
N LYS A 294 -14.18 -12.75 -23.04
CA LYS A 294 -13.40 -13.55 -23.98
C LYS A 294 -13.96 -14.96 -24.15
N GLN A 295 -14.43 -15.58 -23.07
CA GLN A 295 -15.12 -16.88 -23.14
C GLN A 295 -16.46 -16.78 -23.91
N MET A 296 -17.17 -15.65 -23.78
CA MET A 296 -18.42 -15.39 -24.50
C MET A 296 -18.28 -15.12 -26.01
N ARG A 297 -17.06 -14.86 -26.51
CA ARG A 297 -16.78 -14.70 -27.95
C ARG A 297 -16.61 -16.03 -28.69
N LYS A 298 -16.52 -17.15 -27.97
CA LYS A 298 -16.57 -18.49 -28.56
C LYS A 298 -18.00 -18.80 -29.01
N PRO A 299 -18.22 -19.52 -30.13
CA PRO A 299 -19.56 -19.87 -30.60
C PRO A 299 -20.20 -20.84 -29.61
N ILE A 300 -21.04 -20.32 -28.72
CA ILE A 300 -21.80 -21.08 -27.73
C ILE A 300 -23.28 -20.84 -27.99
N ASP A 301 -24.08 -21.89 -27.85
CA ASP A 301 -25.53 -21.86 -28.05
C ASP A 301 -26.22 -20.77 -27.21
N LYS A 302 -27.15 -20.03 -27.85
CA LYS A 302 -27.91 -18.91 -27.24
C LYS A 302 -28.51 -19.21 -25.85
N PRO A 303 -29.14 -20.38 -25.58
CA PRO A 303 -29.70 -20.67 -24.26
C PRO A 303 -28.62 -20.88 -23.19
N ILE A 304 -27.49 -21.52 -23.54
CA ILE A 304 -26.33 -21.70 -22.65
C ILE A 304 -25.73 -20.33 -22.31
N ARG A 305 -25.65 -19.43 -23.29
CA ARG A 305 -25.16 -18.05 -23.09
C ARG A 305 -26.03 -17.25 -22.11
N LYS A 306 -27.35 -17.48 -22.08
CA LYS A 306 -28.29 -16.86 -21.13
C LYS A 306 -28.13 -17.42 -19.72
N GLN A 307 -27.90 -18.73 -19.58
CA GLN A 307 -27.60 -19.37 -18.30
C GLN A 307 -26.24 -18.93 -17.72
N ILE A 308 -25.21 -18.83 -18.57
CA ILE A 308 -23.88 -18.32 -18.22
C ILE A 308 -23.99 -16.85 -17.77
N ARG A 309 -24.73 -15.98 -18.48
CA ARG A 309 -25.01 -14.61 -18.03
C ARG A 309 -25.66 -14.55 -16.65
N LYS A 310 -26.66 -15.40 -16.41
CA LYS A 310 -27.36 -15.47 -15.11
C LYS A 310 -26.48 -16.01 -13.98
N GLN A 311 -25.42 -16.75 -14.29
CA GLN A 311 -24.41 -17.20 -13.32
C GLN A 311 -23.28 -16.17 -13.12
N ILE A 312 -22.93 -15.39 -14.15
CA ILE A 312 -21.95 -14.28 -14.09
C ILE A 312 -22.52 -13.08 -13.31
N GLU A 313 -23.85 -12.91 -13.24
CA GLU A 313 -24.51 -11.91 -12.38
C GLU A 313 -24.26 -12.12 -10.86
N LYS A 314 -23.56 -13.18 -10.43
CA LYS A 314 -23.04 -13.28 -9.06
C LYS A 314 -21.79 -12.44 -8.92
N HIS A 315 -21.97 -11.15 -8.65
CA HIS A 315 -20.89 -10.31 -8.16
C HIS A 315 -20.23 -10.98 -6.96
N SER A 316 -18.90 -10.91 -6.87
CA SER A 316 -18.22 -11.45 -5.70
C SER A 316 -18.67 -10.72 -4.44
N ILE A 317 -18.63 -11.45 -3.34
CA ILE A 317 -18.98 -10.93 -2.03
C ILE A 317 -17.68 -10.60 -1.32
N ALA A 318 -17.52 -9.34 -0.91
CA ALA A 318 -16.37 -8.93 -0.11
C ALA A 318 -16.62 -9.22 1.38
N LEU A 319 -16.10 -10.34 1.86
CA LEU A 319 -15.99 -10.59 3.30
C LEU A 319 -14.86 -9.73 3.88
N THR A 320 -15.22 -8.62 4.48
CA THR A 320 -14.26 -7.61 4.92
C THR A 320 -13.91 -7.79 6.38
N VAL A 321 -12.62 -7.95 6.68
CA VAL A 321 -12.09 -8.11 8.03
C VAL A 321 -11.28 -6.88 8.40
N GLN A 322 -11.75 -6.13 9.40
CA GLN A 322 -11.05 -4.99 9.95
C GLN A 322 -10.13 -5.41 11.09
N TRP A 323 -8.87 -5.03 10.97
CA TRP A 323 -7.84 -5.26 11.96
C TRP A 323 -7.58 -4.00 12.78
N SER A 324 -7.23 -4.15 14.05
CA SER A 324 -6.88 -3.05 14.96
C SER A 324 -5.64 -2.27 14.53
N ASN A 325 -4.79 -2.90 13.72
CA ASN A 325 -3.57 -2.31 13.20
C ASN A 325 -3.81 -1.50 11.91
N THR A 326 -2.84 -0.63 11.61
CA THR A 326 -2.70 0.00 10.30
C THR A 326 -1.71 -0.79 9.46
N ASN A 327 -1.64 -0.54 8.15
CA ASN A 327 -0.59 -1.14 7.32
C ASN A 327 0.82 -0.69 7.73
N TRP A 328 0.95 0.44 8.42
CA TRP A 328 2.23 1.03 8.81
C TRP A 328 2.82 0.42 10.08
N ASN A 329 1.97 0.06 11.05
CA ASN A 329 2.40 -0.41 12.38
C ASN A 329 2.05 -1.88 12.66
N ARG A 330 1.49 -2.61 11.69
CA ARG A 330 1.15 -4.05 11.80
C ARG A 330 2.30 -4.93 12.31
N PHE A 331 3.55 -4.58 11.99
CA PHE A 331 4.73 -5.33 12.41
C PHE A 331 5.49 -4.68 13.56
N ASP A 332 4.87 -3.74 14.26
CA ASP A 332 5.39 -3.20 15.50
C ASP A 332 5.08 -4.17 16.66
N PRO A 333 6.07 -4.56 17.48
CA PRO A 333 5.85 -5.40 18.66
C PRO A 333 4.87 -4.84 19.69
N SER A 334 4.69 -3.51 19.73
CA SER A 334 3.78 -2.83 20.67
C SER A 334 2.32 -2.84 20.23
N VAL A 335 2.03 -3.26 19.00
CA VAL A 335 0.69 -3.22 18.42
C VAL A 335 -0.01 -4.56 18.60
N ASP A 336 -1.16 -4.52 19.27
CA ASP A 336 -2.07 -5.65 19.37
C ASP A 336 -2.74 -5.89 18.01
N ASN A 337 -2.43 -7.01 17.37
CA ASN A 337 -2.91 -7.40 16.05
C ASN A 337 -4.13 -8.32 16.21
N LYS A 338 -5.33 -7.73 16.30
CA LYS A 338 -6.59 -8.47 16.43
C LYS A 338 -7.63 -7.99 15.44
N ILE A 339 -8.57 -8.88 15.15
CA ILE A 339 -9.78 -8.54 14.40
C ILE A 339 -10.69 -7.71 15.29
N VAL A 340 -11.09 -6.54 14.79
CA VAL A 340 -12.03 -5.63 15.47
C VAL A 340 -13.44 -5.86 14.98
N LYS A 341 -13.60 -6.14 13.69
CA LYS A 341 -14.91 -6.29 13.06
C LYS A 341 -14.80 -7.11 11.78
N ALA A 342 -15.81 -7.93 11.50
CA ALA A 342 -16.03 -8.53 10.19
C ALA A 342 -17.39 -8.09 9.65
N VAL A 343 -17.45 -7.72 8.38
CA VAL A 343 -18.71 -7.37 7.69
C VAL A 343 -18.68 -7.91 6.28
N MET A 344 -19.86 -8.20 5.75
CA MET A 344 -20.05 -8.46 4.33
C MET A 344 -20.33 -7.13 3.63
N ILE A 345 -19.59 -6.84 2.57
CA ILE A 345 -19.83 -5.67 1.71
C ILE A 345 -20.26 -6.18 0.34
N THR A 346 -21.40 -5.68 -0.12
CA THR A 346 -21.93 -5.90 -1.46
C THR A 346 -22.15 -4.55 -2.15
N ASP A 347 -22.55 -4.58 -3.41
CA ASP A 347 -22.96 -3.41 -4.18
C ASP A 347 -24.22 -2.71 -3.61
N LYS A 348 -25.02 -3.44 -2.82
CA LYS A 348 -26.31 -2.97 -2.28
C LYS A 348 -26.27 -2.64 -0.80
N GLU A 349 -25.49 -3.38 -0.02
CA GLU A 349 -25.56 -3.32 1.43
C GLU A 349 -24.24 -3.70 2.12
N ILE A 350 -24.06 -3.14 3.32
CA ILE A 350 -23.01 -3.51 4.27
C ILE A 350 -23.69 -4.23 5.43
N LEU A 351 -23.51 -5.55 5.52
CA LEU A 351 -24.14 -6.38 6.54
C LEU A 351 -23.12 -6.80 7.61
N PRO A 352 -23.39 -6.57 8.91
CA PRO A 352 -22.54 -7.10 9.96
C PRO A 352 -22.62 -8.63 9.98
N ILE A 353 -21.51 -9.28 10.31
CA ILE A 353 -21.48 -10.72 10.55
C ILE A 353 -21.64 -10.92 12.05
N ALA A 354 -22.66 -11.70 12.43
CA ALA A 354 -23.00 -12.00 13.82
C ALA A 354 -21.93 -12.86 14.50
#